data_AF-A0A372M5R2-F1
#
_entry.id   AF-A0A372M5R2-F1
#
_cell.length_a   1.000
_cell.length_b   1.000
_cell.length_c   1.000
_cell.angle_alpha   90.00
_cell.angle_beta   90.00
_cell.angle_gamma   90.00
#
_symmetry.space_group_name_H-M   'P 1'
#
loop_
_entity.id
_entity.type
_entity.pdbx_description
1 polymer ?
#
loop_
_entity_poly.entity_id
_entity_poly.type
_entity_poly.pdbx_seq_one_letter_code
_entity_poly.pdbx_strand_id
1 'polypeptide(L)'
;MPTDTTPPGGITPEQARTALAEAEEVRTSTTALSATPWPAWFAVCLTLYSAALPIAYGGVMADEDWLLPRPAWIGVLLLMVLLFTGLFAVAARNWRHRTGVALRLDVLPKRATVPLFIGLPAILIGSAVAFRTTGWPGWLVGAALLAGATSIGFHLAFVRLHRKSA
;
A
#
# COMPACT_ATOMS: atom_id res chain seq x y z
N MET A 1 50.95 32.78 27.29
CA MET A 1 49.48 32.70 27.48
C MET A 1 48.88 32.51 26.09
N PRO A 2 48.50 31.28 25.67
CA PRO A 2 47.86 31.10 24.37
C PRO A 2 46.38 31.44 24.50
N THR A 3 45.94 32.38 23.66
CA THR A 3 44.57 32.86 23.52
C THR A 3 43.69 31.76 22.95
N ASP A 4 42.77 31.29 23.80
CA ASP A 4 41.62 30.48 23.45
C ASP A 4 40.77 31.25 22.43
N THR A 5 40.73 30.76 21.19
CA THR A 5 39.97 31.35 20.08
C THR A 5 38.93 30.34 19.60
N THR A 6 38.06 29.93 20.52
CA THR A 6 36.84 29.21 20.16
C THR A 6 35.68 30.21 20.10
N PRO A 7 35.11 30.51 18.92
CA PRO A 7 33.95 31.38 18.84
C PRO A 7 32.71 30.68 19.44
N PRO A 8 31.86 31.39 20.20
CA PRO A 8 30.68 30.80 20.82
C PRO A 8 29.65 30.48 19.73
N GLY A 9 29.50 29.19 19.39
CA GLY A 9 28.42 28.70 18.53
C GLY A 9 28.83 28.01 17.22
N GLY A 10 30.12 27.82 16.95
CA GLY A 10 30.57 27.07 15.76
C GLY A 10 30.57 25.56 16.02
N ILE A 11 29.71 24.80 15.34
CA ILE A 11 29.77 23.33 15.31
C ILE A 11 31.16 22.93 14.83
N THR A 12 31.89 22.13 15.61
CA THR A 12 33.22 21.67 15.21
C THR A 12 33.12 20.66 14.06
N PRO A 13 34.13 20.51 13.19
CA PRO A 13 34.11 19.51 12.12
C PRO A 13 33.90 18.07 12.61
N GLU A 14 34.38 17.77 13.82
CA GLU A 14 34.13 16.52 14.56
C GLU A 14 32.63 16.37 14.87
N GLN A 15 32.01 17.37 15.49
CA GLN A 15 30.57 17.36 15.78
C GLN A 15 29.71 17.24 14.50
N ALA A 16 30.13 17.87 13.41
CA ALA A 16 29.45 17.75 12.12
C ALA A 16 29.53 16.32 11.55
N ARG A 17 30.68 15.64 11.68
CA ARG A 17 30.85 14.25 11.25
C ARG A 17 30.06 13.29 12.12
N THR A 18 30.05 13.49 13.43
CA THR A 18 29.26 12.67 14.37
C THR A 18 27.77 12.82 14.12
N ALA A 19 27.28 14.05 13.93
CA ALA A 19 25.87 14.29 13.59
C ALA A 19 25.47 13.67 12.24
N LEU A 20 26.37 13.67 11.24
CA LEU A 20 26.13 12.98 9.97
C LEU A 20 26.10 11.45 10.12
N ALA A 21 26.98 10.89 10.96
CA ALA A 21 26.98 9.45 11.25
C ALA A 21 25.71 9.02 12.00
N GLU A 22 25.27 9.77 13.01
CA GLU A 22 24.01 9.52 13.72
C GLU A 22 22.80 9.66 12.78
N ALA A 23 22.78 10.67 11.91
CA ALA A 23 21.72 10.82 10.92
C ALA A 23 21.67 9.65 9.94
N GLU A 24 22.83 9.12 9.53
CA GLU A 24 22.93 7.94 8.68
C GLU A 24 22.44 6.67 9.40
N GLU A 25 22.81 6.50 10.67
CA GLU A 25 22.35 5.38 11.50
C GLU A 25 20.83 5.42 11.71
N VAL A 26 20.27 6.59 12.05
CA VAL A 26 18.82 6.80 12.17
C VAL A 26 18.13 6.54 10.84
N ARG A 27 18.69 7.01 9.71
CA ARG A 27 18.14 6.73 8.38
C ARG A 27 18.16 5.25 8.07
N THR A 28 19.25 4.55 8.39
CA THR A 28 19.43 3.12 8.14
C THR A 28 18.46 2.29 9.00
N SER A 29 18.35 2.62 10.29
CA SER A 29 17.41 1.99 11.23
C SER A 29 15.95 2.23 10.82
N THR A 30 15.61 3.48 10.45
CA THR A 30 14.27 3.82 9.95
C THR A 30 13.96 3.07 8.65
N THR A 31 14.94 2.94 7.75
CA THR A 31 14.80 2.17 6.51
C THR A 31 14.58 0.69 6.81
N ALA A 32 15.36 0.09 7.70
CA ALA A 32 15.23 -1.30 8.14
C ALA A 32 13.90 -1.59 8.86
N LEU A 33 13.37 -0.65 9.65
CA LEU A 33 12.05 -0.77 10.27
C LEU A 33 10.92 -0.63 9.26
N SER A 34 11.04 0.33 8.32
CA SER A 34 10.11 0.55 7.20
C SER A 34 10.03 -0.64 6.24
N ALA A 35 11.05 -1.51 6.31
CA ALA A 35 11.24 -2.72 5.56
C ALA A 35 10.51 -3.95 6.14
N THR A 36 9.86 -3.85 7.30
CA THR A 36 9.19 -5.03 7.86
C THR A 36 7.94 -5.43 7.04
N PRO A 37 7.84 -6.71 6.62
CA PRO A 37 6.72 -7.18 5.81
C PRO A 37 5.41 -7.00 6.54
N TRP A 38 4.39 -6.59 5.78
CA TRP A 38 3.04 -6.48 6.31
C TRP A 38 2.59 -7.82 6.91
N PRO A 39 1.79 -7.78 7.99
CA PRO A 39 1.21 -9.00 8.54
C PRO A 39 0.44 -9.77 7.45
N ALA A 40 0.57 -11.11 7.44
CA ALA A 40 -0.07 -11.96 6.44
C ALA A 40 -1.60 -11.74 6.36
N TRP A 41 -2.25 -11.52 7.51
CA TRP A 41 -3.69 -11.22 7.55
C TRP A 41 -4.04 -9.94 6.76
N PHE A 42 -3.19 -8.91 6.83
CA PHE A 42 -3.43 -7.64 6.12
C PHE A 42 -3.30 -7.85 4.61
N ALA A 43 -2.29 -8.61 4.18
CA ALA A 43 -2.11 -8.97 2.78
C ALA A 43 -3.29 -9.80 2.24
N VAL A 44 -3.79 -10.77 3.02
CA VAL A 44 -4.99 -11.54 2.67
C VAL A 44 -6.21 -10.63 2.53
N CYS A 45 -6.47 -9.77 3.51
CA CYS A 45 -7.58 -8.82 3.44
C CYS A 45 -7.49 -7.88 2.23
N LEU A 46 -6.32 -7.33 1.95
CA LEU A 46 -6.09 -6.46 0.80
C LEU A 46 -6.33 -7.19 -0.53
N THR A 47 -5.88 -8.43 -0.62
CA THR A 47 -6.07 -9.28 -1.80
C THR A 47 -7.55 -9.56 -2.04
N LEU A 48 -8.28 -9.98 -1.00
CA LEU A 48 -9.72 -10.22 -1.08
C LEU A 48 -10.49 -8.95 -1.44
N TYR A 49 -10.14 -7.81 -0.82
CA TYR A 49 -10.74 -6.52 -1.13
C TYR A 49 -10.54 -6.15 -2.61
N SER A 50 -9.31 -6.25 -3.10
CA SER A 50 -8.96 -5.89 -4.48
C SER A 50 -9.63 -6.82 -5.50
N ALA A 51 -9.74 -8.11 -5.18
CA ALA A 51 -10.41 -9.10 -6.03
C ALA A 51 -11.94 -8.94 -6.05
N ALA A 52 -12.56 -8.50 -4.94
CA ALA A 52 -14.00 -8.28 -4.86
C ALA A 52 -14.45 -6.96 -5.49
N LEU A 53 -13.56 -5.96 -5.58
CA LEU A 53 -13.88 -4.62 -6.09
C LEU A 53 -14.47 -4.58 -7.51
N PRO A 54 -13.91 -5.28 -8.53
CA PRO A 54 -14.48 -5.23 -9.87
C PRO A 54 -15.87 -5.87 -9.93
N ILE A 55 -16.13 -6.89 -9.12
CA ILE A 55 -17.44 -7.54 -9.02
C ILE A 55 -18.46 -6.57 -8.39
N ALA A 56 -18.13 -5.97 -7.25
CA ALA A 56 -19.01 -5.03 -6.56
C ALA A 56 -19.29 -3.79 -7.41
N TYR A 57 -18.26 -3.22 -8.04
CA TYR A 57 -18.39 -2.05 -8.89
C TYR A 57 -19.16 -2.37 -10.19
N GLY A 58 -18.93 -3.56 -10.78
CA GLY A 58 -19.70 -4.06 -11.91
C GLY A 58 -21.19 -4.22 -11.59
N GLY A 59 -21.53 -4.72 -10.41
CA GLY A 59 -22.92 -4.83 -9.96
C GLY A 59 -23.62 -3.49 -9.72
N VAL A 60 -22.89 -2.45 -9.32
CA VAL A 60 -23.43 -1.08 -9.29
C VAL A 60 -23.69 -0.54 -10.70
N MET A 61 -22.82 -0.87 -11.66
CA MET A 61 -22.87 -0.40 -13.05
C MET A 61 -23.83 -1.17 -13.95
N ALA A 62 -24.30 -2.35 -13.53
CA ALA A 62 -25.23 -3.18 -14.31
C ALA A 62 -26.52 -2.40 -14.64
N ASP A 63 -26.98 -2.52 -15.89
CA ASP A 63 -28.20 -1.84 -16.35
C ASP A 63 -29.48 -2.52 -15.83
N GLU A 64 -29.43 -3.82 -15.57
CA GLU A 64 -30.49 -4.62 -14.94
C GLU A 64 -30.02 -5.17 -13.58
N ASP A 65 -30.95 -5.70 -12.77
CA ASP A 65 -30.60 -6.36 -11.51
C ASP A 65 -29.72 -7.59 -11.78
N TRP A 66 -28.42 -7.46 -11.49
CA TRP A 66 -27.42 -8.49 -11.74
C TRP A 66 -26.97 -9.11 -10.41
N LEU A 67 -27.37 -10.36 -10.16
CA LEU A 67 -27.21 -11.14 -8.90
C LEU A 67 -27.92 -10.53 -7.67
N LEU A 68 -27.83 -9.22 -7.48
CA LEU A 68 -28.44 -8.45 -6.42
C LEU A 68 -29.00 -7.14 -6.98
N PRO A 69 -30.03 -6.55 -6.36
CA PRO A 69 -30.50 -5.22 -6.73
C PRO A 69 -29.41 -4.16 -6.55
N ARG A 70 -29.41 -3.13 -7.39
CA ARG A 70 -28.39 -2.05 -7.35
C ARG A 70 -28.15 -1.47 -5.94
N PRO A 71 -29.17 -1.18 -5.10
CA PRO A 71 -28.95 -0.69 -3.74
C PRO A 71 -28.15 -1.65 -2.85
N ALA A 72 -28.34 -2.97 -3.03
CA ALA A 72 -27.57 -3.98 -2.30
C ALA A 72 -26.09 -3.94 -2.72
N TRP A 73 -25.80 -3.79 -4.02
CA TRP A 73 -24.42 -3.60 -4.51
C TRP A 73 -23.76 -2.32 -3.98
N ILE A 74 -24.52 -1.22 -3.90
CA ILE A 74 -24.03 0.01 -3.27
C ILE A 74 -23.69 -0.25 -1.79
N GLY A 75 -24.57 -0.95 -1.07
CA GLY A 75 -24.33 -1.35 0.33
C GLY A 75 -23.07 -2.19 0.49
N VAL A 76 -22.85 -3.17 -0.38
CA VAL A 76 -21.63 -4.01 -0.41
C VAL A 76 -20.39 -3.14 -0.63
N LEU A 77 -20.42 -2.23 -1.61
CA LEU A 77 -19.29 -1.35 -1.91
C LEU A 77 -18.94 -0.43 -0.72
N LEU A 78 -19.96 0.15 -0.08
CA LEU A 78 -19.78 0.98 1.13
C LEU A 78 -19.20 0.17 2.29
N LEU A 79 -19.72 -1.04 2.52
CA LEU A 79 -19.20 -1.94 3.54
C LEU A 79 -17.74 -2.31 3.27
N MET A 80 -17.38 -2.62 2.01
CA MET A 80 -16.01 -2.89 1.62
C MET A 80 -15.09 -1.70 1.92
N VAL A 81 -15.48 -0.47 1.59
CA VAL A 81 -14.70 0.75 1.89
C VAL A 81 -14.53 0.92 3.40
N LEU A 82 -15.59 0.72 4.19
CA LEU A 82 -15.53 0.82 5.64
C LEU A 82 -14.58 -0.23 6.25
N LEU A 83 -14.68 -1.48 5.79
CA LEU A 83 -13.80 -2.57 6.23
C LEU A 83 -12.35 -2.30 5.85
N PHE A 84 -12.10 -1.85 4.62
CA PHE A 84 -10.75 -1.53 4.14
C PHE A 84 -10.12 -0.40 4.96
N THR A 85 -10.85 0.70 5.16
CA THR A 85 -10.36 1.85 5.95
C THR A 85 -10.14 1.47 7.41
N GLY A 86 -11.04 0.68 8.01
CA GLY A 86 -10.88 0.16 9.37
C GLY A 86 -9.65 -0.73 9.51
N LEU A 87 -9.48 -1.71 8.62
CA LEU A 87 -8.32 -2.61 8.61
C LEU A 87 -7.01 -1.86 8.38
N PHE A 88 -7.01 -0.88 7.47
CA PHE A 88 -5.87 -0.01 7.23
C PHE A 88 -5.51 0.81 8.48
N ALA A 89 -6.50 1.37 9.17
CA ALA A 89 -6.28 2.10 10.41
C ALA A 89 -5.70 1.20 11.51
N VAL A 90 -6.20 -0.03 11.66
CA VAL A 90 -5.65 -1.03 12.59
C VAL A 90 -4.21 -1.39 12.23
N ALA A 91 -3.93 -1.64 10.95
CA ALA A 91 -2.59 -1.95 10.47
C ALA A 91 -1.62 -0.79 10.74
N ALA A 92 -2.02 0.44 10.38
CA ALA A 92 -1.22 1.64 10.61
C ALA A 92 -0.98 1.91 12.11
N ARG A 93 -1.98 1.68 12.97
CA ARG A 93 -1.84 1.84 14.42
C ARG A 93 -0.91 0.79 15.03
N ASN A 94 -1.09 -0.49 14.67
CA ASN A 94 -0.22 -1.57 15.14
C ASN A 94 1.22 -1.38 14.67
N TRP A 95 1.39 -0.91 13.43
CA TRP A 95 2.69 -0.55 12.88
C TRP A 95 3.37 0.55 13.67
N ARG A 96 2.66 1.67 13.90
CA ARG A 96 3.18 2.80 14.69
C ARG A 96 3.53 2.37 16.11
N HIS A 97 2.74 1.50 16.72
CA HIS A 97 3.01 0.97 18.04
C HIS A 97 4.29 0.12 18.09
N ARG A 98 4.58 -0.67 17.04
CA ARG A 98 5.76 -1.55 16.99
C ARG A 98 7.04 -0.83 16.60
N THR A 99 6.95 0.14 15.69
CA THR A 99 8.13 0.75 15.05
C THR A 99 8.38 2.19 15.49
N GLY A 100 7.41 2.84 16.13
CA GLY A 100 7.47 4.27 16.45
C GLY A 100 7.30 5.20 15.24
N VAL A 101 7.25 4.68 14.01
CA VAL A 101 7.23 5.45 12.75
C VAL A 101 5.87 5.28 12.06
N ALA A 102 5.41 6.30 11.34
CA ALA A 102 4.22 6.19 10.51
C ALA A 102 4.43 5.18 9.36
N LEU A 103 3.37 4.47 8.96
CA LEU A 103 3.40 3.56 7.83
C LEU A 103 3.75 4.34 6.54
N ARG A 104 4.97 4.18 6.02
CA ARG A 104 5.40 4.84 4.79
C ARG A 104 5.14 3.94 3.59
N LEU A 105 4.22 4.36 2.73
CA LEU A 105 4.01 3.74 1.41
C LEU A 105 5.13 4.07 0.40
N ASP A 106 6.00 5.02 0.75
CA ASP A 106 7.06 5.57 -0.11
C ASP A 106 8.33 4.68 -0.19
N VAL A 107 8.35 3.56 0.52
CA VAL A 107 9.46 2.59 0.50
C VAL A 107 9.39 1.67 -0.72
N LEU A 108 8.27 1.69 -1.46
CA LEU A 108 8.10 0.88 -2.66
C LEU A 108 8.81 1.52 -3.86
N PRO A 109 9.55 0.73 -4.66
CA PRO A 109 10.28 1.25 -5.82
C PRO A 109 9.31 1.88 -6.82
N LYS A 110 9.45 3.19 -7.06
CA LYS A 110 8.56 3.99 -7.92
C LYS A 110 8.29 3.36 -9.30
N ARG A 111 9.27 2.64 -9.85
CA ARG A 111 9.16 1.89 -11.12
C ARG A 111 8.09 0.80 -11.10
N ALA A 112 7.79 0.22 -9.94
CA ALA A 112 6.74 -0.78 -9.75
C ALA A 112 5.44 -0.15 -9.26
N THR A 113 5.51 0.88 -8.40
CA THR A 113 4.31 1.51 -7.82
C THR A 113 3.55 2.36 -8.83
N VAL A 114 4.22 3.11 -9.71
CA VAL A 114 3.55 4.00 -10.68
C VAL A 114 2.69 3.22 -11.69
N PRO A 115 3.21 2.17 -12.37
CA PRO A 115 2.38 1.36 -13.26
C PRO A 115 1.23 0.69 -12.52
N LEU A 116 1.41 0.31 -11.26
CA LEU A 116 0.35 -0.27 -10.43
C LEU A 116 -0.76 0.74 -10.15
N PHE A 117 -0.41 1.95 -9.72
CA PHE A 117 -1.38 3.00 -9.39
C PHE A 117 -2.18 3.50 -10.60
N ILE A 118 -1.69 3.30 -11.81
CA ILE A 118 -2.40 3.66 -13.04
C ILE A 118 -3.13 2.44 -13.63
N GLY A 119 -2.40 1.34 -13.78
CA GLY A 119 -2.89 0.13 -14.44
C GLY A 119 -3.97 -0.57 -13.64
N LEU A 120 -3.82 -0.68 -12.31
CA LEU A 120 -4.80 -1.38 -11.49
C LEU A 120 -6.15 -0.65 -11.48
N PRO A 121 -6.26 0.67 -11.23
CA PRO A 121 -7.54 1.37 -11.37
C PRO A 121 -8.12 1.31 -12.79
N ALA A 122 -7.28 1.41 -13.82
CA ALA A 122 -7.73 1.29 -15.21
C ALA A 122 -8.36 -0.09 -15.49
N ILE A 123 -7.75 -1.18 -15.00
CA ILE A 123 -8.28 -2.54 -15.12
C ILE A 123 -9.59 -2.68 -14.32
N LEU A 124 -9.61 -2.20 -13.08
CA LEU A 124 -10.75 -2.33 -12.18
C LEU A 124 -11.97 -1.57 -12.68
N ILE A 125 -11.79 -0.33 -13.13
CA ILE A 125 -12.87 0.51 -13.67
C ILE A 125 -13.22 0.08 -15.09
N GLY A 126 -12.21 -0.16 -15.94
CA GLY A 126 -12.39 -0.55 -17.33
C GLY A 126 -13.12 -1.87 -17.49
N SER A 127 -12.89 -2.84 -16.60
CA SER A 127 -13.62 -4.12 -16.61
C SER A 127 -15.11 -3.96 -16.29
N ALA A 128 -15.49 -3.05 -15.37
CA ALA A 128 -16.88 -2.75 -15.09
C ALA A 128 -17.58 -2.06 -16.27
N VAL A 129 -16.89 -1.16 -16.97
CA VAL A 129 -17.40 -0.55 -18.21
C VAL A 129 -17.53 -1.61 -19.31
N ALA A 130 -16.54 -2.47 -19.50
CA ALA A 130 -16.59 -3.57 -20.47
C ALA A 130 -17.73 -4.53 -20.16
N PHE A 131 -17.92 -4.91 -18.88
CA PHE A 131 -19.06 -5.70 -18.44
C PHE A 131 -20.39 -5.04 -18.76
N ARG A 132 -20.56 -3.75 -18.42
CA ARG A 132 -21.79 -3.02 -18.73
C ARG A 132 -22.09 -2.99 -20.23
N THR A 133 -21.08 -2.76 -21.06
CA THR A 133 -21.26 -2.66 -22.53
C THR A 133 -21.48 -4.01 -23.21
N THR A 134 -20.88 -5.09 -22.70
CA THR A 134 -20.91 -6.41 -23.36
C THR A 134 -21.87 -7.39 -22.69
N GLY A 135 -22.33 -7.11 -21.47
CA GLY A 135 -23.08 -8.03 -20.62
C GLY A 135 -22.28 -9.24 -20.13
N TRP A 136 -21.01 -9.39 -20.51
CA TRP A 136 -20.24 -10.60 -20.22
C TRP A 136 -19.49 -10.50 -18.88
N PRO A 137 -19.84 -11.32 -17.86
CA PRO A 137 -19.22 -11.24 -16.54
C PRO A 137 -17.75 -11.68 -16.52
N GLY A 138 -17.25 -12.29 -17.59
CA GLY A 138 -15.84 -12.69 -17.72
C GLY A 138 -14.86 -11.53 -17.55
N TRP A 139 -15.24 -10.31 -17.92
CA TRP A 139 -14.43 -9.10 -17.69
C TRP A 139 -14.16 -8.86 -16.20
N LEU A 140 -15.19 -9.05 -15.36
CA LEU A 140 -15.09 -8.82 -13.92
C LEU A 140 -14.26 -9.93 -13.25
N VAL A 141 -14.48 -11.17 -13.66
CA VAL A 141 -13.72 -12.34 -13.16
C VAL A 141 -12.24 -12.20 -13.53
N GLY A 142 -11.94 -11.82 -14.77
CA GLY A 142 -10.56 -11.59 -15.22
C GLY A 142 -9.87 -10.48 -14.43
N ALA A 143 -10.57 -9.35 -14.19
CA ALA A 143 -10.05 -8.26 -13.37
C ALA A 143 -9.85 -8.68 -11.91
N ALA A 144 -10.77 -9.45 -11.34
CA ALA A 144 -10.65 -9.98 -9.97
C ALA A 144 -9.40 -10.86 -9.81
N LEU A 145 -9.19 -11.79 -10.75
CA LEU A 145 -8.02 -12.67 -10.77
C LEU A 145 -6.72 -11.87 -10.93
N LEU A 146 -6.69 -10.90 -11.84
CA LEU A 146 -5.52 -10.07 -12.08
C LEU A 146 -5.19 -9.19 -10.87
N ALA A 147 -6.20 -8.61 -10.22
CA ALA A 147 -6.03 -7.83 -8.99
C ALA A 147 -5.49 -8.72 -7.86
N GLY A 148 -6.04 -9.92 -7.68
CA GLY A 148 -5.57 -10.90 -6.71
C GLY A 148 -4.11 -11.31 -6.94
N ALA A 149 -3.78 -11.70 -8.17
CA ALA A 149 -2.43 -12.09 -8.57
C ALA A 149 -1.42 -10.94 -8.38
N THR A 150 -1.82 -9.71 -8.71
CA THR A 150 -0.97 -8.53 -8.53
C THR A 150 -0.70 -8.24 -7.06
N SER A 151 -1.72 -8.32 -6.20
CA SER A 151 -1.59 -8.15 -4.74
C SER A 151 -0.64 -9.19 -4.14
N ILE A 152 -0.84 -10.48 -4.47
CA ILE A 152 0.02 -11.57 -4.01
C ILE A 152 1.46 -11.40 -4.52
N GLY A 153 1.63 -11.08 -5.80
CA GLY A 153 2.94 -10.85 -6.41
C GLY A 153 3.71 -9.71 -5.72
N PHE A 154 3.02 -8.60 -5.40
CA PHE A 154 3.61 -7.50 -4.65
C PHE A 154 4.04 -7.92 -3.25
N HIS A 155 3.18 -8.64 -2.52
CA HIS A 155 3.51 -9.12 -1.19
C HIS A 155 4.73 -10.05 -1.20
N LEU A 156 4.79 -11.01 -2.13
CA LEU A 156 5.92 -11.92 -2.26
C LEU A 156 7.22 -11.20 -2.67
N ALA A 157 7.12 -10.25 -3.61
CA ALA A 157 8.27 -9.43 -4.00
C ALA A 157 8.78 -8.60 -2.81
N PHE A 158 7.88 -8.00 -2.04
CA PHE A 158 8.22 -7.28 -0.82
C PHE A 158 8.94 -8.19 0.18
N VAL A 159 8.36 -9.34 0.52
CA VAL A 159 8.99 -10.32 1.44
C VAL A 159 10.37 -10.75 0.93
N ARG A 160 10.51 -11.01 -0.38
CA ARG A 160 11.78 -11.43 -0.99
C ARG A 160 12.85 -10.35 -0.94
N LEU A 161 12.50 -9.09 -1.20
CA LEU A 161 13.44 -7.97 -1.13
C LEU A 161 13.98 -7.82 0.29
N HIS A 162 13.10 -7.88 1.29
CA HIS A 162 13.46 -7.66 2.68
C HIS A 162 14.20 -8.82 3.32
N ARG A 163 13.96 -10.07 2.89
CA ARG A 163 14.76 -11.22 3.31
C ARG A 163 16.21 -11.18 2.78
N LYS A 164 16.47 -10.47 1.67
CA LYS A 164 17.83 -10.33 1.13
C LYS A 164 18.64 -9.23 1.82
N SER A 165 17.96 -8.34 2.54
CA SER A 165 18.57 -7.18 3.22
C SER A 165 18.81 -7.40 4.71
N ALA A 166 18.27 -8.50 5.27
CA ALA A 166 18.50 -8.97 6.65
C ALA A 166 19.57 -10.06 6.66
#